data_AF-A0A7S2JT84-F1
#
_entry.id   AF-A0A7S2JT84-F1
#
_cell.length_a   1.000
_cell.length_b   1.000
_cell.length_c   1.000
_cell.angle_alpha   90.00
_cell.angle_beta   90.00
_cell.angle_gamma   90.00
#
_symmetry.space_group_name_H-M   'P 1'
#
loop_
_entity.id
_entity.type
_entity.pdbx_description
1 polymer ?
#
loop_
_entity_poly.entity_id
_entity_poly.type
_entity_poly.pdbx_seq_one_letter_code
_entity_poly.pdbx_strand_id
1 'polypeptide(L)'
;MNQPWVDASYDAPVITASHFLPRPELMPPRKSWGRKAYICDAVGSHLLEGQLRRLGAKMHIFGHTHISWDGYYDGVHYMQNAVRYPQERIAWKSRVDEIQTSTDLRNILVWASNDPSNFCPWPGRCGKCERSAPPDAQVCPPSRVAPDQIADSRRFVYTLPAVTYGIGDDEKHLWATVPLPAGWPQLYGSGSLTVRWRDQGWGSQKGMLWGRLVVAGSPSVSPAWIPLSTHFAPQRWVEESFQLPPSWFPHGAGAVSLAAVPGGRATPTALELGYVVGSKEDGTGHQLQVQDGGVLVLEPR
;
A
#
# COMPACT_ATOMS: atom_id res chain seq x y z
N MET A 1 -8.09 -1.48 -25.70
CA MET A 1 -9.49 -1.40 -25.22
C MET A 1 -9.79 -2.68 -24.46
N ASN A 2 -10.58 -2.64 -23.38
CA ASN A 2 -10.79 -3.77 -22.45
C ASN A 2 -11.61 -4.93 -23.03
N GLN A 3 -11.94 -4.89 -24.32
CA GLN A 3 -12.91 -5.76 -24.98
C GLN A 3 -12.67 -7.27 -24.76
N PRO A 4 -11.43 -7.80 -24.86
CA PRO A 4 -11.20 -9.24 -24.63
C PRO A 4 -11.56 -9.71 -23.22
N TRP A 5 -11.45 -8.81 -22.23
CA TRP A 5 -11.78 -9.11 -20.83
C TRP A 5 -13.28 -8.94 -20.57
N VAL A 6 -13.89 -7.94 -21.20
CA VAL A 6 -15.33 -7.67 -21.06
C VAL A 6 -16.19 -8.78 -21.65
N ASP A 7 -15.70 -9.43 -22.71
CA ASP A 7 -16.42 -10.52 -23.39
C ASP A 7 -16.10 -11.91 -22.80
N ALA A 8 -15.23 -11.97 -21.79
CA ALA A 8 -14.89 -13.21 -21.11
C ALA A 8 -15.98 -13.65 -20.12
N SER A 9 -16.09 -14.96 -19.91
CA SER A 9 -16.87 -15.53 -18.81
C SER A 9 -15.99 -15.74 -17.59
N TYR A 10 -16.55 -15.47 -16.41
CA TYR A 10 -15.88 -15.65 -15.12
C TYR A 10 -16.69 -16.64 -14.28
N ASP A 11 -16.01 -17.56 -13.61
CA ASP A 11 -16.58 -18.59 -12.73
C ASP A 11 -16.74 -18.10 -11.27
N ALA A 12 -16.30 -16.89 -10.98
CA ALA A 12 -16.38 -16.23 -9.69
C ALA A 12 -17.01 -14.84 -9.80
N PRO A 13 -17.52 -14.27 -8.70
CA PRO A 13 -17.99 -12.89 -8.69
C PRO A 13 -16.93 -11.90 -9.18
N VAL A 14 -17.34 -10.98 -10.06
CA VAL A 14 -16.41 -10.03 -10.68
C VAL A 14 -16.28 -8.76 -9.84
N ILE A 15 -15.03 -8.43 -9.49
CA ILE A 15 -14.64 -7.14 -8.94
C ILE A 15 -13.90 -6.36 -10.04
N THR A 16 -14.31 -5.12 -10.26
CA THR A 16 -13.69 -4.25 -11.27
C THR A 16 -12.99 -3.06 -10.62
N ALA A 17 -12.01 -2.49 -11.30
CA ALA A 17 -11.34 -1.29 -10.84
C ALA A 17 -11.06 -0.30 -11.98
N SER A 18 -11.14 0.99 -11.69
CA SER A 18 -10.67 2.06 -12.57
C SER A 18 -10.14 3.25 -11.78
N HIS A 19 -9.36 4.12 -12.41
CA HIS A 19 -8.99 5.37 -11.77
C HIS A 19 -10.15 6.38 -11.78
N PHE A 20 -10.81 6.54 -12.94
CA PHE A 20 -11.91 7.47 -13.14
C PHE A 20 -13.26 6.91 -12.67
N LEU A 21 -14.23 7.81 -12.46
CA LEU A 21 -15.56 7.46 -11.98
C LEU A 21 -16.38 6.81 -13.11
N PRO A 22 -17.05 5.67 -12.85
CA PRO A 22 -17.97 5.10 -13.82
C PRO A 22 -19.30 5.88 -13.91
N ARG A 23 -19.65 6.61 -12.83
CA ARG A 23 -20.98 7.22 -12.66
C ARG A 23 -20.91 8.64 -12.09
N PRO A 24 -21.73 9.57 -12.60
CA PRO A 24 -21.88 10.91 -12.02
C PRO A 24 -22.42 10.90 -10.59
N GLU A 25 -23.25 9.92 -10.21
CA GLU A 25 -23.85 9.86 -8.86
C GLU A 25 -22.83 9.56 -7.77
N LEU A 26 -21.62 9.11 -8.14
CA LEU A 26 -20.49 8.90 -7.24
C LEU A 26 -19.74 10.20 -6.92
N MET A 27 -20.20 11.33 -7.46
CA MET A 27 -19.78 12.66 -7.06
C MET A 27 -20.79 13.30 -6.11
N PRO A 28 -20.32 14.11 -5.15
CA PRO A 28 -21.21 15.04 -4.45
C PRO A 28 -21.95 15.94 -5.46
N PRO A 29 -23.21 16.33 -5.18
CA PRO A 29 -24.04 17.09 -6.10
C PRO A 29 -23.31 18.30 -6.67
N ARG A 30 -23.41 18.52 -7.99
CA ARG A 30 -22.71 19.61 -8.70
C ARG A 30 -22.90 20.99 -8.05
N LYS A 31 -24.07 21.24 -7.47
CA LYS A 31 -24.42 22.46 -6.71
C LYS A 31 -23.49 22.72 -5.50
N SER A 32 -22.92 21.68 -4.91
CA SER A 32 -22.03 21.78 -3.75
C SER A 32 -20.64 22.34 -4.10
N TRP A 33 -20.32 22.48 -5.40
CA TRP A 33 -18.99 22.87 -5.87
C TRP A 33 -18.89 24.33 -6.34
N GLY A 34 -20.01 25.05 -6.41
CA GLY A 34 -20.04 26.46 -6.83
C GLY A 34 -19.28 26.70 -8.14
N ARG A 35 -18.30 27.61 -8.13
CA ARG A 35 -17.49 27.96 -9.31
C ARG A 35 -16.60 26.82 -9.83
N LYS A 36 -16.41 25.74 -9.06
CA LYS A 36 -15.63 24.55 -9.45
C LYS A 36 -16.48 23.42 -10.03
N ALA A 37 -17.76 23.68 -10.35
CA ALA A 37 -18.68 22.70 -10.91
C ALA A 37 -18.22 22.04 -12.24
N TYR A 38 -17.29 22.67 -12.96
CA TYR A 38 -16.67 22.10 -14.17
C TYR A 38 -15.84 20.85 -13.88
N ILE A 39 -15.38 20.64 -12.64
CA ILE A 39 -14.61 19.45 -12.26
C ILE A 39 -15.45 18.19 -12.49
N CYS A 40 -16.77 18.26 -12.21
CA CYS A 40 -17.70 17.15 -12.43
C CYS A 40 -17.73 16.65 -13.89
N ASP A 41 -17.29 17.46 -14.85
CA ASP A 41 -17.31 17.09 -16.28
C ASP A 41 -16.05 16.29 -16.69
N ALA A 42 -15.01 16.26 -15.85
CA ALA A 42 -13.72 15.63 -16.13
C ALA A 42 -13.37 14.47 -15.16
N VAL A 43 -14.32 14.04 -14.32
CA VAL A 43 -14.03 13.03 -13.28
C VAL A 43 -14.24 11.58 -13.72
N GLY A 44 -14.93 11.34 -14.83
CA GLY A 44 -15.49 10.03 -15.12
C GLY A 44 -15.87 9.77 -16.56
N SER A 45 -16.32 8.54 -16.81
CA SER A 45 -16.81 8.10 -18.12
C SER A 45 -17.90 7.03 -17.98
N HIS A 46 -19.04 7.26 -18.62
CA HIS A 46 -20.14 6.30 -18.68
C HIS A 46 -19.79 5.00 -19.44
N LEU A 47 -18.71 5.01 -20.24
CA LEU A 47 -18.23 3.80 -20.91
C LEU A 47 -17.73 2.75 -19.90
N LEU A 48 -17.16 3.20 -18.77
CA LEU A 48 -16.71 2.31 -17.69
C LEU A 48 -17.90 1.61 -17.03
N GLU A 49 -18.98 2.34 -16.79
CA GLU A 49 -20.24 1.78 -16.29
C GLU A 49 -20.79 0.72 -17.25
N GLY A 50 -20.81 1.00 -18.56
CA GLY A 50 -21.23 0.00 -19.55
C GLY A 50 -20.39 -1.29 -19.51
N GLN A 51 -19.08 -1.18 -19.29
CA GLN A 51 -18.18 -2.33 -19.21
C GLN A 51 -18.40 -3.15 -17.93
N LEU A 52 -18.48 -2.51 -16.76
CA LEU A 52 -18.68 -3.24 -15.50
C LEU A 52 -20.05 -3.93 -15.44
N ARG A 53 -21.06 -3.37 -16.12
CA ARG A 53 -22.39 -4.00 -16.25
C ARG A 53 -22.36 -5.25 -17.09
N ARG A 54 -21.69 -5.22 -18.24
CA ARG A 54 -21.51 -6.41 -19.10
C ARG A 54 -20.76 -7.52 -18.38
N LEU A 55 -19.77 -7.14 -17.57
CA LEU A 55 -19.02 -8.05 -16.71
C LEU A 55 -19.83 -8.63 -15.54
N GLY A 56 -21.06 -8.15 -15.29
CA GLY A 56 -21.84 -8.58 -14.13
C GLY A 56 -21.17 -8.25 -12.79
N ALA A 57 -20.38 -7.17 -12.75
CA ALA A 57 -19.60 -6.78 -11.58
C ALA A 57 -20.49 -6.69 -10.32
N LYS A 58 -19.95 -7.14 -9.19
CA LYS A 58 -20.60 -6.98 -7.87
C LYS A 58 -20.01 -5.83 -7.07
N MET A 59 -18.79 -5.46 -7.40
CA MET A 59 -18.09 -4.34 -6.80
C MET A 59 -17.22 -3.61 -7.82
N HIS A 60 -17.10 -2.31 -7.63
CA HIS A 60 -16.25 -1.44 -8.42
C HIS A 60 -15.42 -0.54 -7.51
N ILE A 61 -14.10 -0.65 -7.61
CA ILE A 61 -13.13 0.18 -6.87
C ILE A 61 -12.67 1.32 -7.77
N PHE A 62 -12.77 2.56 -7.29
CA PHE A 62 -12.43 3.74 -8.08
C PHE A 62 -11.64 4.80 -7.30
N GLY A 63 -11.17 5.83 -8.01
CA GLY A 63 -10.31 6.89 -7.46
C GLY A 63 -10.54 8.27 -8.09
N HIS A 64 -9.44 8.99 -8.35
CA HIS A 64 -9.37 10.30 -9.00
C HIS A 64 -9.90 11.50 -8.22
N THR A 65 -11.07 11.41 -7.58
CA THR A 65 -11.75 12.59 -7.00
C THR A 65 -11.20 13.07 -5.66
N HIS A 66 -10.35 12.27 -5.02
CA HIS A 66 -9.89 12.47 -3.64
C HIS A 66 -11.04 12.51 -2.61
N ILE A 67 -12.23 12.04 -2.97
CA ILE A 67 -13.39 11.98 -2.08
C ILE A 67 -13.62 10.52 -1.73
N SER A 68 -13.61 10.18 -0.43
CA SER A 68 -13.93 8.82 -0.03
C SER A 68 -15.40 8.55 -0.32
N TRP A 69 -15.69 7.36 -0.84
CA TRP A 69 -17.02 6.94 -1.23
C TRP A 69 -17.24 5.48 -0.86
N ASP A 70 -18.45 5.17 -0.43
CA ASP A 70 -18.92 3.84 -0.12
C ASP A 70 -20.42 3.85 -0.38
N GLY A 71 -20.87 3.07 -1.37
CA GLY A 71 -22.25 3.18 -1.82
C GLY A 71 -22.68 2.07 -2.75
N TYR A 72 -23.89 1.58 -2.54
CA TYR A 72 -24.51 0.55 -3.37
C TYR A 72 -25.48 1.16 -4.36
N TYR A 73 -25.27 0.91 -5.65
CA TYR A 73 -26.12 1.43 -6.72
C TYR A 73 -26.37 0.36 -7.79
N ASP A 74 -27.65 0.12 -8.06
CA ASP A 74 -28.15 -0.78 -9.10
C ASP A 74 -27.50 -2.18 -9.08
N GLY A 75 -27.26 -2.75 -7.89
CA GLY A 75 -26.68 -4.10 -7.79
C GLY A 75 -25.15 -4.16 -7.67
N VAL A 76 -24.46 -3.01 -7.71
CA VAL A 76 -22.99 -2.90 -7.62
C VAL A 76 -22.61 -2.08 -6.39
N HIS A 77 -21.63 -2.54 -5.62
CA HIS A 77 -21.00 -1.73 -4.58
C HIS A 77 -19.85 -0.91 -5.16
N TYR A 78 -19.95 0.41 -5.10
CA TYR A 78 -18.90 1.35 -5.48
C TYR A 78 -18.12 1.82 -4.25
N MET A 79 -16.80 1.63 -4.30
CA MET A 79 -15.90 2.00 -3.20
C MET A 79 -14.74 2.85 -3.69
N GLN A 80 -14.49 3.94 -2.97
CA GLN A 80 -13.28 4.75 -3.10
C GLN A 80 -12.75 5.04 -1.70
N ASN A 81 -11.53 4.58 -1.43
CA ASN A 81 -10.82 4.92 -0.21
C ASN A 81 -9.70 5.92 -0.55
N ALA A 82 -10.06 7.21 -0.59
CA ALA A 82 -9.16 8.24 -1.08
C ALA A 82 -8.03 8.50 -0.08
N VAL A 83 -6.78 8.39 -0.56
CA VAL A 83 -5.59 8.76 0.21
C VAL A 83 -5.55 10.27 0.44
N ARG A 84 -5.81 11.06 -0.61
CA ARG A 84 -5.84 12.54 -0.62
C ARG A 84 -4.49 13.22 -0.33
N TYR A 85 -4.41 14.50 -0.69
CA TYR A 85 -3.33 15.37 -0.22
C TYR A 85 -3.43 15.60 1.29
N PRO A 86 -2.32 15.86 2.00
CA PRO A 86 -2.33 16.05 3.45
C PRO A 86 -3.37 17.06 3.94
N GLN A 87 -3.49 18.21 3.26
CA GLN A 87 -4.44 19.27 3.60
C GLN A 87 -5.92 18.85 3.40
N GLU A 88 -6.18 18.00 2.40
CA GLU A 88 -7.54 17.52 2.09
C GLU A 88 -8.06 16.55 3.15
N ARG A 89 -7.17 15.79 3.81
CA ARG A 89 -7.52 14.86 4.90
C ARG A 89 -8.09 15.59 6.12
N ILE A 90 -7.66 16.84 6.32
CA ILE A 90 -8.09 17.67 7.45
C ILE A 90 -9.38 18.40 7.10
N ALA A 91 -9.46 18.97 5.90
CA ALA A 91 -10.54 19.86 5.48
C ALA A 91 -11.84 19.14 5.06
N TRP A 92 -11.74 17.92 4.51
CA TRP A 92 -12.89 17.24 3.90
C TRP A 92 -13.17 15.93 4.62
N LYS A 93 -13.96 15.98 5.69
CA LYS A 93 -14.46 14.76 6.34
C LYS A 93 -15.81 14.39 5.75
N SER A 94 -15.89 13.18 5.21
CA SER A 94 -17.13 12.53 4.82
C SER A 94 -17.53 11.51 5.88
N ARG A 95 -18.79 11.04 5.85
CA ARG A 95 -19.27 9.91 6.67
C ARG A 95 -18.36 8.67 6.57
N VAL A 96 -17.76 8.48 5.40
CA VAL A 96 -16.84 7.39 5.08
C VAL A 96 -15.51 7.52 5.86
N ASP A 97 -15.12 8.74 6.22
CA ASP A 97 -13.91 9.07 6.99
C ASP A 97 -14.14 9.07 8.50
N GLU A 98 -15.36 9.36 8.97
CA GLU A 98 -15.71 9.31 10.40
C GLU A 98 -15.53 7.91 11.01
N ILE A 99 -15.74 6.86 10.20
CA ILE A 99 -15.51 5.47 10.56
C ILE A 99 -14.01 5.12 10.63
N GLN A 100 -13.12 5.95 10.06
CA GLN A 100 -11.66 5.77 10.07
C GLN A 100 -10.94 6.78 10.99
N THR A 101 -11.60 7.26 12.04
CA THR A 101 -11.08 8.31 12.93
C THR A 101 -9.86 7.92 13.77
N SER A 102 -9.36 6.68 13.69
CA SER A 102 -8.07 6.33 14.26
C SER A 102 -6.94 6.70 13.30
N THR A 103 -5.86 7.27 13.82
CA THR A 103 -4.54 7.50 13.20
C THR A 103 -3.85 6.24 12.63
N ASP A 104 -4.58 5.15 12.49
CA ASP A 104 -4.15 3.84 12.07
C ASP A 104 -4.75 3.59 10.67
N LEU A 105 -3.93 3.81 9.64
CA LEU A 105 -4.27 3.52 8.24
C LEU A 105 -4.34 1.99 8.04
N ARG A 106 -5.32 1.34 8.66
CA ARG A 106 -5.52 -0.10 8.51
C ARG A 106 -6.00 -0.41 7.10
N ASN A 107 -5.58 -1.55 6.59
CA ASN A 107 -6.14 -2.15 5.39
C ASN A 107 -7.66 -2.27 5.56
N ILE A 108 -8.43 -1.68 4.65
CA ILE A 108 -9.87 -1.84 4.64
C ILE A 108 -10.18 -3.19 3.99
N LEU A 109 -10.96 -4.01 4.68
CA LEU A 109 -11.50 -5.22 4.07
C LEU A 109 -12.52 -4.81 3.00
N VAL A 110 -12.18 -5.06 1.74
CA VAL A 110 -13.02 -4.73 0.58
C VAL A 110 -13.94 -5.89 0.20
N TRP A 111 -13.42 -7.12 0.23
CA TRP A 111 -14.18 -8.36 0.00
C TRP A 111 -13.38 -9.56 0.56
N ALA A 112 -14.05 -10.63 0.94
CA ALA A 112 -13.43 -11.85 1.46
C ALA A 112 -14.04 -13.09 0.81
N SER A 113 -13.20 -14.08 0.48
CA SER A 113 -13.62 -15.32 -0.18
C SER A 113 -14.40 -16.28 0.73
N ASN A 114 -14.34 -16.09 2.05
CA ASN A 114 -15.10 -16.88 3.03
C ASN A 114 -16.60 -16.50 3.06
N ASP A 115 -16.95 -15.31 2.57
CA ASP A 115 -18.33 -14.90 2.29
C ASP A 115 -18.38 -14.23 0.91
N PRO A 116 -18.31 -15.03 -0.17
CA PRO A 116 -18.17 -14.50 -1.52
C PRO A 116 -19.40 -13.72 -1.98
N SER A 117 -20.51 -13.79 -1.24
CA SER A 117 -21.75 -13.07 -1.51
C SER A 117 -21.76 -11.65 -0.91
N ASN A 118 -20.88 -11.40 0.06
CA ASN A 118 -20.85 -10.15 0.80
C ASN A 118 -19.93 -9.11 0.15
N PHE A 119 -20.51 -8.39 -0.80
CA PHE A 119 -19.89 -7.21 -1.39
C PHE A 119 -20.16 -5.94 -0.60
N CYS A 120 -20.73 -5.98 0.60
CA CYS A 120 -20.93 -4.81 1.45
C CYS A 120 -20.46 -5.11 2.88
N PRO A 121 -19.15 -5.29 3.11
CA PRO A 121 -18.63 -5.65 4.43
C PRO A 121 -18.86 -4.56 5.48
N TRP A 122 -19.14 -3.31 5.07
CA TRP A 122 -19.32 -2.16 5.94
C TRP A 122 -20.66 -1.44 5.68
N PRO A 123 -21.82 -2.06 5.97
CA PRO A 123 -23.12 -1.46 5.63
C PRO A 123 -23.37 -0.11 6.34
N GLY A 124 -22.76 0.12 7.51
CA GLY A 124 -22.77 1.41 8.20
C GLY A 124 -22.04 2.54 7.46
N ARG A 125 -21.12 2.21 6.54
CA ARG A 125 -20.35 3.15 5.71
C ARG A 125 -21.11 3.55 4.44
N CYS A 126 -21.84 2.60 3.86
CA CYS A 126 -22.65 2.79 2.65
C CYS A 126 -23.80 3.79 2.81
N GLY A 127 -24.27 4.05 4.04
CA GLY A 127 -25.24 5.10 4.38
C GLY A 127 -26.66 4.96 3.81
N LYS A 128 -26.86 4.08 2.82
CA LYS A 128 -28.13 3.70 2.16
C LYS A 128 -28.36 2.18 2.17
N CYS A 129 -27.52 1.42 2.87
CA CYS A 129 -27.66 -0.02 2.93
C CYS A 129 -28.75 -0.40 3.93
N GLU A 130 -29.71 -1.24 3.51
CA GLU A 130 -30.74 -1.83 4.40
C GLU A 130 -30.22 -3.05 5.18
N ARG A 131 -28.97 -3.46 4.95
CA ARG A 131 -28.36 -4.61 5.63
C ARG A 131 -27.88 -4.19 7.02
N SER A 132 -28.22 -5.00 8.03
CA SER A 132 -27.64 -4.90 9.37
C SER A 132 -26.13 -5.11 9.31
N ALA A 133 -25.37 -4.37 10.13
CA ALA A 133 -23.94 -4.62 10.28
C ALA A 133 -23.70 -6.07 10.75
N PRO A 134 -22.78 -6.82 10.12
CA PRO A 134 -22.34 -8.10 10.66
C PRO A 134 -21.75 -7.86 12.06
N PRO A 135 -22.03 -8.73 13.05
CA PRO A 135 -21.52 -8.59 14.41
C PRO A 135 -19.99 -8.50 14.50
N ASP A 136 -19.25 -9.03 13.52
CA ASP A 136 -17.78 -9.07 13.48
C ASP A 136 -17.13 -8.17 12.40
N ALA A 137 -17.87 -7.26 11.77
CA ALA A 137 -17.33 -6.41 10.69
C ALA A 137 -16.16 -5.51 11.11
N GLN A 138 -15.85 -5.38 12.40
CA GLN A 138 -14.80 -4.50 12.91
C GLN A 138 -13.38 -5.09 12.85
N VAL A 139 -13.25 -6.40 12.62
CA VAL A 139 -11.94 -7.04 12.64
C VAL A 139 -11.86 -7.97 11.45
N CYS A 140 -11.02 -7.61 10.48
CA CYS A 140 -10.37 -8.65 9.72
C CYS A 140 -9.48 -9.37 10.75
N PRO A 141 -9.76 -10.62 11.19
CA PRO A 141 -8.73 -11.36 11.89
C PRO A 141 -7.51 -11.35 10.96
N PRO A 142 -6.28 -11.16 11.48
CA PRO A 142 -5.10 -11.36 10.65
C PRO A 142 -5.31 -12.70 9.95
N SER A 143 -5.27 -12.69 8.62
CA SER A 143 -5.40 -13.89 7.81
C SER A 143 -4.53 -14.98 8.44
N ARG A 144 -5.15 -15.88 9.19
CA ARG A 144 -4.58 -17.18 9.53
C ARG A 144 -4.95 -18.12 8.41
N VAL A 145 -4.64 -17.72 7.18
CA VAL A 145 -3.97 -18.68 6.34
C VAL A 145 -2.56 -18.71 6.92
N ALA A 146 -2.34 -19.61 7.89
CA ALA A 146 -1.00 -20.13 8.04
C ALA A 146 -0.63 -20.61 6.63
N PRO A 147 0.36 -20.00 5.95
CA PRO A 147 0.94 -20.74 4.85
C PRO A 147 1.36 -22.06 5.49
N ASP A 148 1.00 -23.19 4.88
CA ASP A 148 1.70 -24.42 5.15
C ASP A 148 3.20 -24.08 5.07
N GLN A 149 3.82 -23.93 6.24
CA GLN A 149 5.19 -23.51 6.36
C GLN A 149 6.02 -24.74 6.11
N ILE A 150 6.14 -25.06 4.83
CA ILE A 150 7.30 -25.78 4.36
C ILE A 150 8.48 -24.84 4.69
N ALA A 151 9.35 -25.28 5.59
CA ALA A 151 10.66 -24.70 5.78
C ALA A 151 11.43 -24.89 4.45
N ASP A 152 11.23 -23.95 3.52
CA ASP A 152 11.92 -23.98 2.25
C ASP A 152 13.28 -23.32 2.44
N SER A 153 14.33 -24.12 2.44
CA SER A 153 15.73 -23.68 2.43
C SER A 153 16.14 -23.07 1.07
N ARG A 154 15.17 -22.68 0.24
CA ARG A 154 15.39 -22.04 -1.04
C ARG A 154 15.47 -20.53 -0.90
N ARG A 155 16.17 -19.95 -1.87
CA ARG A 155 16.26 -18.51 -2.13
C ARG A 155 14.90 -17.83 -2.02
N PHE A 156 14.78 -16.85 -1.14
CA PHE A 156 13.59 -16.02 -1.02
C PHE A 156 13.70 -14.84 -1.97
N VAL A 157 12.65 -14.59 -2.76
CA VAL A 157 12.60 -13.48 -3.71
C VAL A 157 11.27 -12.75 -3.54
N TYR A 158 11.33 -11.43 -3.38
CA TYR A 158 10.15 -10.58 -3.20
C TYR A 158 10.21 -9.39 -4.16
N THR A 159 9.14 -9.17 -4.91
CA THR A 159 9.03 -8.05 -5.86
C THR A 159 8.41 -6.84 -5.17
N LEU A 160 9.03 -5.69 -5.34
CA LEU A 160 8.70 -4.43 -4.69
C LEU A 160 7.91 -3.51 -5.62
N PRO A 161 6.93 -2.76 -5.09
CA PRO A 161 6.16 -1.81 -5.86
C PRO A 161 6.99 -0.58 -6.21
N ALA A 162 6.62 0.11 -7.29
CA ALA A 162 7.13 1.45 -7.59
C ALA A 162 6.85 2.44 -6.44
N VAL A 163 7.73 3.41 -6.25
CA VAL A 163 7.46 4.60 -5.44
C VAL A 163 7.90 5.86 -6.17
N THR A 164 7.08 6.90 -6.08
CA THR A 164 7.38 8.23 -6.59
C THR A 164 6.97 9.22 -5.52
N TYR A 165 7.94 9.92 -4.94
CA TYR A 165 7.68 10.78 -3.79
C TYR A 165 8.56 12.01 -3.79
N GLY A 166 7.98 13.15 -3.39
CA GLY A 166 8.62 14.46 -3.51
C GLY A 166 8.38 15.40 -2.33
N ILE A 167 8.06 14.88 -1.14
CA ILE A 167 8.06 15.71 0.07
C ILE A 167 9.48 15.75 0.61
N GLY A 168 10.13 16.90 0.50
CA GLY A 168 11.46 17.15 1.06
C GLY A 168 11.35 17.65 2.50
N ASP A 169 11.17 16.73 3.45
CA ASP A 169 11.05 17.01 4.89
C ASP A 169 12.19 16.40 5.73
N ASP A 170 13.17 15.78 5.07
CA ASP A 170 14.25 15.00 5.72
C ASP A 170 13.75 13.82 6.58
N GLU A 171 12.45 13.52 6.54
CA GLU A 171 11.85 12.41 7.27
C GLU A 171 11.92 11.12 6.45
N LYS A 172 11.98 9.99 7.18
CA LYS A 172 12.04 8.66 6.59
C LYS A 172 10.61 8.18 6.35
N HIS A 173 10.26 8.06 5.08
CA HIS A 173 8.93 7.63 4.65
C HIS A 173 8.95 6.14 4.33
N LEU A 174 7.91 5.44 4.76
CA LEU A 174 7.74 4.02 4.43
C LEU A 174 7.52 3.85 2.93
N TRP A 175 8.27 2.93 2.33
CA TRP A 175 8.11 2.49 0.95
C TRP A 175 7.28 1.21 0.89
N ALA A 176 7.74 0.17 1.58
CA ALA A 176 7.14 -1.17 1.53
C ALA A 176 7.40 -1.94 2.82
N THR A 177 6.50 -2.85 3.16
CA THR A 177 6.66 -3.79 4.26
C THR A 177 6.68 -5.21 3.69
N VAL A 178 7.83 -5.87 3.77
CA VAL A 178 8.06 -7.21 3.25
C VAL A 178 7.88 -8.24 4.37
N PRO A 179 6.90 -9.13 4.31
CA PRO A 179 6.78 -10.22 5.28
C PRO A 179 7.96 -11.18 5.12
N LEU A 180 8.61 -11.51 6.23
CA LEU A 180 9.75 -12.44 6.24
C LEU A 180 9.26 -13.87 6.55
N PRO A 181 9.88 -14.90 5.96
CA PRO A 181 9.58 -16.29 6.30
C PRO A 181 9.76 -16.58 7.80
N ALA A 182 8.99 -17.52 8.36
CA ALA A 182 9.27 -17.93 9.73
C ALA A 182 10.64 -18.61 9.82
N GLY A 183 11.38 -18.31 10.87
CA GLY A 183 12.74 -18.81 11.03
C GLY A 183 13.75 -18.24 10.02
N TRP A 184 13.40 -17.17 9.28
CA TRP A 184 14.32 -16.53 8.33
C TRP A 184 15.71 -16.22 8.91
N PRO A 185 15.90 -15.80 10.18
CA PRO A 185 17.23 -15.51 10.67
C PRO A 185 18.12 -16.75 10.70
N GLN A 186 17.53 -17.95 10.83
CA GLN A 186 18.24 -19.23 10.82
C GLN A 186 18.37 -19.84 9.41
N LEU A 187 17.48 -19.47 8.48
CA LEU A 187 17.46 -20.04 7.12
C LEU A 187 18.35 -19.30 6.13
N TYR A 188 18.50 -17.99 6.30
CA TYR A 188 19.23 -17.12 5.37
C TYR A 188 20.54 -16.62 5.98
N GLY A 189 21.54 -16.45 5.13
CA GLY A 189 22.89 -15.99 5.52
C GLY A 189 23.23 -14.60 4.99
N SER A 190 22.54 -14.15 3.94
CA SER A 190 22.72 -12.82 3.36
C SER A 190 21.46 -12.39 2.61
N GLY A 191 21.44 -11.14 2.15
CA GLY A 191 20.39 -10.65 1.27
C GLY A 191 20.81 -9.41 0.50
N SER A 192 20.10 -9.14 -0.58
CA SER A 192 20.33 -7.96 -1.42
C SER A 192 19.03 -7.33 -1.88
N LEU A 193 19.07 -6.02 -2.09
CA LEU A 193 17.98 -5.20 -2.63
C LEU A 193 18.43 -4.66 -3.98
N THR A 194 17.79 -5.08 -5.07
CA THR A 194 18.05 -4.57 -6.42
C THR A 194 16.91 -3.66 -6.84
N VAL A 195 17.23 -2.44 -7.26
CA VAL A 195 16.23 -1.43 -7.63
C VAL A 195 16.66 -0.62 -8.83
N ARG A 196 15.69 -0.20 -9.62
CA ARG A 196 15.89 0.84 -10.63
C ARG A 196 15.36 2.16 -10.11
N TRP A 197 16.26 3.12 -9.89
CA TRP A 197 15.98 4.32 -9.12
C TRP A 197 16.65 5.57 -9.70
N ARG A 198 16.11 6.75 -9.35
CA ARG A 198 16.69 8.07 -9.62
C ARG A 198 16.15 9.12 -8.64
N ASP A 199 16.86 10.22 -8.49
CA ASP A 199 16.40 11.43 -7.81
C ASP A 199 16.26 12.56 -8.83
N GLN A 200 15.02 12.99 -9.07
CA GLN A 200 14.72 14.11 -9.96
C GLN A 200 14.69 15.41 -9.15
N GLY A 201 15.67 16.28 -9.36
CA GLY A 201 15.74 17.60 -8.72
C GLY A 201 17.00 18.38 -9.13
N TRP A 202 16.94 19.70 -9.01
CA TRP A 202 18.10 20.59 -9.20
C TRP A 202 18.84 20.76 -7.88
N GLY A 203 20.15 20.56 -7.81
CA GLY A 203 20.96 20.74 -6.58
C GLY A 203 21.62 19.46 -6.07
N SER A 204 22.06 19.46 -4.80
CA SER A 204 22.71 18.29 -4.18
C SER A 204 21.73 17.12 -4.12
N GLN A 205 22.16 15.94 -4.57
CA GLN A 205 21.37 14.71 -4.56
C GLN A 205 21.04 14.33 -3.11
N LYS A 206 19.77 13.99 -2.81
CA LYS A 206 19.35 13.69 -1.43
C LYS A 206 18.54 12.41 -1.28
N GLY A 207 18.11 11.79 -2.38
CA GLY A 207 17.38 10.52 -2.34
C GLY A 207 18.22 9.37 -1.76
N MET A 208 17.79 8.76 -0.65
CA MET A 208 18.42 7.57 -0.06
C MET A 208 17.40 6.48 0.26
N LEU A 209 17.85 5.22 0.25
CA LEU A 209 17.07 4.06 0.67
C LEU A 209 17.47 3.61 2.07
N TRP A 210 16.48 3.20 2.85
CA TRP A 210 16.61 2.81 4.25
C TRP A 210 15.85 1.51 4.51
N GLY A 211 16.21 0.80 5.57
CA GLY A 211 15.49 -0.39 6.01
C GLY A 211 15.54 -0.60 7.52
N ARG A 212 14.56 -1.33 8.05
CA ARG A 212 14.53 -1.79 9.44
C ARG A 212 13.74 -3.10 9.57
N LEU A 213 14.18 -3.95 10.48
CA LEU A 213 13.46 -5.19 10.83
C LEU A 213 12.38 -4.88 11.86
N VAL A 214 11.17 -5.41 11.70
CA VAL A 214 10.05 -5.16 12.62
C VAL A 214 9.43 -6.46 13.15
N VAL A 215 8.94 -6.40 14.38
CA VAL A 215 8.24 -7.49 15.07
C VAL A 215 6.74 -7.19 15.12
N ALA A 216 5.92 -8.07 14.55
CA ALA A 216 4.47 -7.93 14.61
C ALA A 216 3.95 -7.87 16.06
N GLY A 217 3.13 -6.86 16.36
CA GLY A 217 2.49 -6.70 17.67
C GLY A 217 3.28 -5.90 18.71
N SER A 218 4.48 -5.40 18.39
CA SER A 218 5.25 -4.51 19.27
C SER A 218 5.61 -3.18 18.58
N PRO A 219 4.62 -2.29 18.34
CA PRO A 219 4.86 -1.01 17.67
C PRO A 219 5.74 -0.05 18.48
N SER A 220 5.84 -0.25 19.80
CA SER A 220 6.59 0.60 20.72
C SER A 220 8.11 0.43 20.64
N VAL A 221 8.62 -0.55 19.90
CA VAL A 221 10.07 -0.82 19.77
C VAL A 221 10.43 -1.23 18.35
N SER A 222 10.07 -0.41 17.37
CA SER A 222 10.63 -0.57 16.02
C SER A 222 12.09 -0.11 16.03
N PRO A 223 13.05 -0.94 15.59
CA PRO A 223 14.46 -0.56 15.48
C PRO A 223 14.66 0.71 14.65
N ALA A 224 15.77 1.40 14.90
CA ALA A 224 16.17 2.56 14.11
C ALA A 224 16.36 2.17 12.64
N TRP A 225 16.03 3.09 11.74
CA TRP A 225 16.30 2.95 10.32
C TRP A 225 17.80 2.88 10.05
N ILE A 226 18.21 1.93 9.21
CA ILE A 226 19.59 1.73 8.77
C ILE A 226 19.65 2.08 7.26
N PRO A 227 20.68 2.82 6.80
CA PRO A 227 20.80 3.13 5.38
C PRO A 227 21.10 1.85 4.59
N LEU A 228 20.38 1.63 3.49
CA LEU A 228 20.61 0.53 2.55
C LEU A 228 21.42 0.99 1.35
N SER A 229 21.12 2.18 0.81
CA SER A 229 21.96 2.75 -0.25
C SER A 229 23.23 3.36 0.34
N THR A 230 24.36 3.18 -0.34
CA THR A 230 25.68 3.70 0.09
C THR A 230 25.92 5.14 -0.36
N HIS A 231 25.08 5.63 -1.26
CA HIS A 231 25.16 6.96 -1.86
C HIS A 231 23.75 7.46 -2.20
N PHE A 232 23.67 8.70 -2.65
CA PHE A 232 22.42 9.32 -3.09
C PHE A 232 22.01 8.84 -4.48
N ALA A 233 20.72 8.79 -4.75
CA ALA A 233 20.22 8.39 -6.05
C ALA A 233 20.69 9.38 -7.15
N PRO A 234 21.10 8.88 -8.32
CA PRO A 234 21.55 9.75 -9.40
C PRO A 234 20.38 10.45 -10.11
N GLN A 235 20.68 11.49 -10.89
CA GLN A 235 19.68 12.22 -11.67
C GLN A 235 19.17 11.47 -12.92
N ARG A 236 19.79 10.32 -13.24
CA ARG A 236 19.39 9.44 -14.33
C ARG A 236 18.93 8.10 -13.76
N TRP A 237 18.08 7.40 -14.50
CA TRP A 237 17.73 6.03 -14.14
C TRP A 237 18.97 5.14 -14.11
N VAL A 238 19.21 4.50 -12.98
CA VAL A 238 20.22 3.45 -12.80
C VAL A 238 19.57 2.24 -12.15
N GLU A 239 20.06 1.05 -12.48
CA GLU A 239 19.74 -0.18 -11.77
C GLU A 239 20.93 -0.53 -10.89
N GLU A 240 20.69 -0.73 -9.59
CA GLU A 240 21.73 -1.00 -8.62
C GLU A 240 21.28 -2.01 -7.57
N SER A 241 22.25 -2.77 -7.05
CA SER A 241 22.04 -3.78 -6.02
C SER A 241 22.78 -3.39 -4.74
N PHE A 242 22.05 -3.33 -3.63
CA PHE A 242 22.56 -3.01 -2.31
C PHE A 242 22.56 -4.26 -1.42
N GLN A 243 23.65 -4.51 -0.71
CA GLN A 243 23.70 -5.61 0.27
C GLN A 243 22.95 -5.21 1.55
N LEU A 244 22.16 -6.13 2.09
CA LEU A 244 21.52 -5.92 3.37
C LEU A 244 22.56 -5.97 4.51
N PRO A 245 22.33 -5.25 5.62
CA PRO A 245 23.25 -5.24 6.75
C PRO A 245 23.58 -6.65 7.26
N PRO A 246 24.87 -7.04 7.36
CA PRO A 246 25.25 -8.36 7.89
C PRO A 246 24.75 -8.62 9.31
N SER A 247 24.57 -7.55 10.11
CA SER A 247 24.02 -7.62 11.46
C SER A 247 22.59 -8.15 11.53
N TRP A 248 21.86 -8.18 10.40
CA TRP A 248 20.53 -8.78 10.30
C TRP A 248 20.56 -10.31 10.21
N PHE A 249 21.73 -10.91 9.97
CA PHE A 249 21.92 -12.35 9.80
C PHE A 249 22.82 -12.91 10.91
N PRO A 250 22.26 -13.25 12.10
CA PRO A 250 23.08 -13.67 13.25
C PRO A 250 23.83 -15.00 13.00
N HIS A 251 25.15 -14.99 13.20
CA HIS A 251 26.04 -16.15 13.07
C HIS A 251 26.06 -17.03 14.35
N GLY A 252 26.36 -18.34 14.21
CA GLY A 252 26.32 -19.31 15.32
C GLY A 252 27.18 -18.98 16.56
N ALA A 253 26.77 -19.56 17.70
CA ALA A 253 27.39 -19.69 19.05
C ALA A 253 27.97 -18.46 19.77
N GLY A 254 28.21 -17.34 19.07
CA GLY A 254 28.64 -16.06 19.62
C GLY A 254 27.94 -14.87 18.97
N ALA A 255 26.80 -15.12 18.29
CA ALA A 255 25.98 -14.07 17.71
C ALA A 255 25.73 -12.99 18.75
N VAL A 256 26.04 -11.74 18.38
CA VAL A 256 25.32 -10.61 18.93
C VAL A 256 23.85 -10.97 18.74
N SER A 257 23.15 -11.22 19.86
CA SER A 257 21.69 -11.35 19.87
C SER A 257 21.14 -10.25 18.97
N LEU A 258 20.02 -10.45 18.28
CA LEU A 258 19.22 -9.31 17.80
C LEU A 258 18.95 -8.44 19.03
N ALA A 259 19.86 -7.51 19.32
CA ALA A 259 20.10 -7.08 20.68
C ALA A 259 19.00 -6.09 20.99
N ALA A 260 18.16 -6.50 21.93
CA ALA A 260 17.32 -5.64 22.73
C ALA A 260 16.38 -4.74 21.91
N VAL A 261 15.33 -5.37 21.37
CA VAL A 261 14.01 -4.82 21.67
C VAL A 261 13.87 -4.92 23.20
N PRO A 262 13.83 -3.81 23.98
CA PRO A 262 13.40 -3.88 25.38
C PRO A 262 12.05 -4.60 25.46
N GLY A 263 12.10 -5.88 25.88
CA GLY A 263 10.93 -6.76 25.91
C GLY A 263 11.06 -8.06 25.10
N GLY A 264 12.08 -8.88 25.37
CA GLY A 264 12.05 -10.33 25.06
C GLY A 264 12.45 -10.78 23.64
N ARG A 265 12.69 -12.09 23.52
CA ARG A 265 13.14 -12.87 22.34
C ARG A 265 12.14 -12.87 21.16
N ALA A 266 11.76 -11.71 20.64
CA ALA A 266 10.84 -11.65 19.51
C ALA A 266 11.61 -11.62 18.19
N THR A 267 11.38 -12.63 17.34
CA THR A 267 11.97 -12.72 16.00
C THR A 267 11.29 -11.70 15.08
N PRO A 268 12.03 -10.89 14.31
CA PRO A 268 11.44 -10.01 13.32
C PRO A 268 10.61 -10.79 12.31
N THR A 269 9.40 -10.29 12.05
CA THR A 269 8.42 -10.92 11.16
C THR A 269 8.32 -10.19 9.83
N ALA A 270 8.87 -8.98 9.72
CA ALA A 270 8.89 -8.22 8.47
C ALA A 270 10.13 -7.32 8.35
N LEU A 271 10.46 -6.95 7.12
CA LEU A 271 11.43 -5.92 6.75
C LEU A 271 10.67 -4.72 6.20
N GLU A 272 10.78 -3.57 6.85
CA GLU A 272 10.31 -2.32 6.31
C GLU A 272 11.42 -1.65 5.50
N LEU A 273 11.07 -1.23 4.30
CA LEU A 273 11.89 -0.43 3.41
C LEU A 273 11.34 0.99 3.42
N GLY A 274 12.24 1.96 3.41
CA GLY A 274 11.89 3.37 3.42
C GLY A 274 12.82 4.18 2.56
N TYR A 275 12.49 5.43 2.40
CA TYR A 275 13.33 6.39 1.71
C TYR A 275 13.31 7.75 2.41
N VAL A 276 14.29 8.57 2.08
CA VAL A 276 14.35 9.98 2.47
C VAL A 276 14.49 10.82 1.22
N VAL A 277 13.80 11.95 1.19
CA VAL A 277 14.06 13.04 0.25
C VAL A 277 14.42 14.24 1.11
N GLY A 278 15.63 14.75 0.95
CA GLY A 278 16.08 15.81 1.83
C GLY A 278 15.42 17.15 1.54
N SER A 279 15.16 17.93 2.59
CA SER A 279 14.57 19.27 2.47
C SER A 279 15.58 20.26 1.89
N LYS A 280 15.10 21.30 1.20
CA LYS A 280 15.93 22.43 0.76
C LYS A 280 15.42 23.72 1.37
N GLU A 281 16.35 24.62 1.66
CA GLU A 281 16.04 25.99 2.10
C GLU A 281 15.32 26.83 1.03
N ASP A 282 15.49 26.50 -0.26
CA ASP A 282 14.95 27.26 -1.40
C ASP A 282 13.59 26.77 -1.95
N GLY A 283 13.01 25.72 -1.36
CA GLY A 283 11.72 25.16 -1.77
C GLY A 283 11.73 24.43 -3.12
N THR A 284 12.89 24.19 -3.75
CA THR A 284 12.96 23.38 -4.99
C THR A 284 12.90 21.89 -4.64
N GLY A 285 11.80 21.23 -5.02
CA GLY A 285 11.51 19.85 -4.64
C GLY A 285 12.39 18.83 -5.37
N HIS A 286 13.09 18.00 -4.59
CA HIS A 286 13.63 16.73 -5.06
C HIS A 286 12.52 15.68 -5.10
N GLN A 287 12.64 14.71 -5.98
CA GLN A 287 11.68 13.62 -6.11
C GLN A 287 12.41 12.31 -6.31
N LEU A 288 12.44 11.48 -5.27
CA LEU A 288 12.94 10.11 -5.40
C LEU A 288 11.91 9.27 -6.15
N GLN A 289 12.40 8.56 -7.16
CA GLN A 289 11.61 7.65 -7.96
C GLN A 289 12.29 6.28 -7.98
N VAL A 290 11.54 5.25 -7.62
CA VAL A 290 11.91 3.84 -7.77
C VAL A 290 10.88 3.19 -8.68
N GLN A 291 11.33 2.52 -9.73
CA GLN A 291 10.47 1.82 -10.66
C GLN A 291 9.88 0.54 -10.06
N ASP A 292 8.78 0.11 -10.67
CA ASP A 292 8.17 -1.18 -10.37
C ASP A 292 9.12 -2.32 -10.73
N GLY A 293 9.05 -3.42 -9.99
CA GLY A 293 9.90 -4.59 -10.24
C GLY A 293 11.24 -4.58 -9.53
N GLY A 294 11.44 -3.73 -8.52
CA GLY A 294 12.56 -3.88 -7.58
C GLY A 294 12.50 -5.25 -6.90
N VAL A 295 13.64 -5.84 -6.57
CA VAL A 295 13.71 -7.22 -6.05
C VAL A 295 14.51 -7.26 -4.77
N LEU A 296 13.88 -7.77 -3.70
CA LEU A 296 14.57 -8.20 -2.49
C LEU A 296 14.85 -9.69 -2.58
N VAL A 297 16.09 -10.07 -2.33
CA VAL A 297 16.53 -11.47 -2.31
C VAL A 297 17.16 -11.79 -0.96
N LEU A 298 16.76 -12.90 -0.34
CA LEU A 298 17.52 -13.51 0.77
C LEU A 298 18.12 -14.83 0.30
N GLU A 299 19.43 -14.95 0.44
CA GLU A 299 20.16 -16.14 0.04
C GLU A 299 20.25 -17.11 1.21
N PRO A 300 19.96 -18.40 0.97
CA PRO A 300 20.01 -19.41 2.02
C PRO A 300 21.44 -19.53 2.56
N ARG A 301 21.55 -20.05 3.78
CA ARG A 301 22.84 -20.36 4.38
C ARG A 301 23.57 -21.49 3.65
#